data_AF-V5LYU4-F1
#
_entry.id   AF-V5LYU4-F1
#
_cell.length_a   1.000
_cell.length_b   1.000
_cell.length_c   1.000
_cell.angle_alpha   90.00
_cell.angle_beta   90.00
_cell.angle_gamma   90.00
#
_symmetry.space_group_name_H-M   'P 1'
#
loop_
_entity.id
_entity.type
_entity.pdbx_description
1 polymer ?
#
loop_
_entity_poly.entity_id
_entity_poly.type
_entity_poly.pdbx_seq_one_letter_code
_entity_poly.pdbx_strand_id
1 'polypeptide(L)'
;DDENMNSQAFMRWRDRWDFVAEAIDKAERETGEKKGHYLNVTASTPEEMYKRAEYAKELGMPIIMHDFLTGGFTANTGLANWCRDNGILLHIHRAMHAVIDRNPHHGIHFRVLAKCLRLSGGDQLHTGTVVGKLEGDRASTLGFVDQLRESFVPEDRSRGVFFDQDWGSMPGVFAVASGGIHCGQ
;
A
#
# COMPACT_ATOMS: atom_id res chain seq x y z
N ASP A 1 -2.61 5.23 9.32
CA ASP A 1 -4.07 5.44 9.39
C ASP A 1 -4.77 4.16 8.92
N ASP A 2 -6.04 3.96 9.29
CA ASP A 2 -6.89 2.92 8.67
C ASP A 2 -7.34 3.41 7.27
N GLU A 3 -7.71 2.50 6.36
CA GLU A 3 -8.02 2.88 4.98
C GLU A 3 -9.19 3.86 4.88
N ASN A 4 -10.16 3.74 5.78
CA ASN A 4 -11.33 4.63 5.79
C ASN A 4 -11.10 5.93 6.58
N MET A 5 -9.89 6.17 7.10
CA MET A 5 -9.59 7.33 7.94
C MET A 5 -9.06 8.50 7.11
N ASN A 6 -9.98 9.21 6.45
CA ASN A 6 -9.69 10.37 5.61
C ASN A 6 -9.83 11.66 6.43
N SER A 7 -10.98 12.35 6.33
CA SER A 7 -11.28 13.61 7.04
C SER A 7 -12.75 13.70 7.44
N GLN A 8 -13.10 13.02 8.52
CA GLN A 8 -14.46 12.93 9.05
C GLN A 8 -14.75 14.06 10.05
N ALA A 9 -16.04 14.23 10.39
CA ALA A 9 -16.45 15.25 11.37
C ALA A 9 -15.84 15.03 12.76
N PHE A 10 -15.61 13.77 13.16
CA PHE A 10 -15.03 13.44 14.47
C PHE A 10 -13.51 13.57 14.51
N MET A 11 -12.83 13.64 13.36
CA MET A 11 -11.38 13.81 13.28
C MET A 11 -10.98 14.33 11.90
N ARG A 12 -10.63 15.61 11.82
CA ARG A 12 -10.11 16.22 10.60
C ARG A 12 -8.68 15.76 10.36
N TRP A 13 -8.32 15.61 9.08
CA TRP A 13 -7.02 15.06 8.69
C TRP A 13 -5.85 15.88 9.24
N ARG A 14 -5.95 17.22 9.18
CA ARG A 14 -4.86 18.11 9.58
C ARG A 14 -4.55 18.00 11.08
N ASP A 15 -5.58 18.11 11.92
CA ASP A 15 -5.44 17.99 13.38
C ASP A 15 -4.84 16.64 13.78
N ARG A 16 -5.30 15.54 13.15
CA ARG A 16 -4.75 14.20 13.38
C ARG A 16 -3.25 14.17 13.12
N TRP A 17 -2.81 14.77 12.03
CA TRP A 17 -1.44 14.67 11.58
C TRP A 17 -0.48 15.49 12.43
N ASP A 18 -0.91 16.65 12.92
CA ASP A 18 -0.11 17.45 13.85
C ASP A 18 0.20 16.66 15.14
N PHE A 19 -0.81 15.99 15.72
CA PHE A 19 -0.61 15.13 16.89
C PHE A 19 0.23 13.88 16.59
N VAL A 20 0.06 13.28 15.40
CA VAL A 20 0.87 12.12 14.99
C VAL A 20 2.34 12.51 14.80
N ALA A 21 2.62 13.67 14.21
CA ALA A 21 3.99 14.15 14.04
C ALA A 21 4.68 14.37 15.39
N GLU A 22 3.99 14.99 16.36
CA GLU A 22 4.50 15.13 17.74
C GLU A 22 4.77 13.77 18.39
N ALA A 23 3.86 12.81 18.23
CA ALA A 23 4.01 11.47 18.78
C ALA A 23 5.20 10.71 18.17
N ILE A 24 5.44 10.86 16.86
CA ILE A 24 6.58 10.27 16.17
C ILE A 24 7.89 10.85 16.72
N ASP A 25 8.00 12.17 16.78
CA ASP A 25 9.20 12.86 17.26
C ASP A 25 9.50 12.49 18.73
N LYS A 26 8.47 12.42 19.58
CA LYS A 26 8.60 11.89 20.94
C LYS A 26 9.15 10.45 20.95
N ALA A 27 8.56 9.55 20.16
CA ALA A 27 8.97 8.15 20.12
C ALA A 27 10.39 7.97 19.57
N GLU A 28 10.80 8.75 18.57
CA GLU A 28 12.18 8.74 18.06
C GLU A 28 13.17 9.17 19.14
N ARG A 29 12.88 10.26 19.87
CA ARG A 29 13.75 10.72 20.97
C ARG A 29 13.87 9.71 22.10
N GLU A 30 12.78 9.05 22.47
CA GLU A 30 12.76 8.08 23.57
C GLU A 30 13.47 6.78 23.21
N THR A 31 13.42 6.36 21.94
CA THR A 31 13.94 5.05 21.52
C THR A 31 15.27 5.11 20.79
N GLY A 32 15.63 6.26 20.20
CA GLY A 32 16.79 6.40 19.31
C GLY A 32 16.62 5.73 17.94
N GLU A 33 15.43 5.20 17.63
CA GLU A 33 15.12 4.52 16.37
C GLU A 33 14.24 5.40 15.47
N LYS A 34 14.35 5.20 14.16
CA LYS A 34 13.46 5.84 13.19
C LYS A 34 12.03 5.32 13.32
N LYS A 35 11.06 6.23 13.28
CA LYS A 35 9.63 5.94 13.38
C LYS A 35 8.89 6.60 12.22
N GLY A 36 7.68 6.13 11.97
CA GLY A 36 6.81 6.68 10.95
C GLY A 36 5.36 6.24 11.18
N HIS A 37 4.44 7.01 10.64
CA HIS A 37 3.02 6.69 10.60
C HIS A 37 2.51 6.97 9.20
N TYR A 38 1.78 6.03 8.61
CA TYR A 38 1.33 6.17 7.24
C TYR A 38 0.12 7.12 7.23
N LEU A 39 0.34 8.39 6.89
CA LEU A 39 -0.71 9.41 6.84
C LEU A 39 -1.57 9.20 5.59
N ASN A 40 -2.88 9.00 5.77
CA ASN A 40 -3.77 8.65 4.64
C ASN A 40 -4.16 9.88 3.81
N VAL A 41 -3.59 9.97 2.60
CA VAL A 41 -3.84 11.07 1.66
C VAL A 41 -5.08 10.83 0.78
N THR A 42 -5.69 9.64 0.80
CA THR A 42 -6.87 9.34 -0.03
C THR A 42 -7.98 10.37 0.19
N ALA A 43 -8.48 10.94 -0.90
CA ALA A 43 -9.46 12.01 -0.88
C ALA A 43 -10.46 11.86 -2.03
N SER A 44 -11.52 12.66 -2.02
CA SER A 44 -12.55 12.66 -3.06
C SER A 44 -12.08 13.23 -4.39
N THR A 45 -11.02 14.04 -4.39
CA THR A 45 -10.41 14.60 -5.60
C THR A 45 -8.88 14.58 -5.51
N PRO A 46 -8.16 14.53 -6.65
CA PRO A 46 -6.71 14.62 -6.67
C PRO A 46 -6.15 15.90 -6.02
N GLU A 47 -6.83 17.04 -6.14
CA GLU A 47 -6.39 18.31 -5.57
C GLU A 47 -6.31 18.25 -4.04
N GLU A 48 -7.34 17.67 -3.40
CA GLU A 48 -7.33 17.46 -1.95
C GLU A 48 -6.32 16.37 -1.54
N MET A 49 -6.08 15.36 -2.38
CA MET A 49 -5.02 14.37 -2.16
C MET A 49 -3.63 15.03 -2.17
N TYR A 50 -3.33 15.87 -3.17
CA TYR A 50 -2.04 16.57 -3.24
C TYR A 50 -1.86 17.59 -2.12
N LYS A 51 -2.92 18.33 -1.76
CA LYS A 51 -2.90 19.24 -0.61
C LYS A 51 -2.50 18.52 0.69
N ARG A 52 -3.00 17.30 0.87
CA ARG A 52 -2.61 16.44 1.98
C ARG A 52 -1.17 15.98 1.84
N ALA A 53 -0.76 15.49 0.68
CA ALA A 53 0.62 15.05 0.45
C ALA A 53 1.65 16.17 0.73
N GLU A 54 1.40 17.39 0.27
CA GLU A 54 2.23 18.56 0.55
C GLU A 54 2.31 18.86 2.06
N TYR A 55 1.20 18.78 2.79
CA TYR A 55 1.24 18.99 4.23
C TYR A 55 2.03 17.90 4.97
N ALA A 56 1.92 16.63 4.55
CA ALA A 56 2.73 15.55 5.12
C ALA A 56 4.23 15.80 4.91
N LYS A 57 4.61 16.35 3.75
CA LYS A 57 5.97 16.77 3.45
C LYS A 57 6.43 17.95 4.32
N GLU A 58 5.58 18.96 4.51
CA GLU A 58 5.86 20.10 5.40
C GLU A 58 6.13 19.64 6.84
N LEU A 59 5.41 18.61 7.31
CA LEU A 59 5.63 17.96 8.61
C LEU A 59 6.88 17.08 8.65
N GLY A 60 7.61 16.91 7.53
CA GLY A 60 8.80 16.07 7.45
C GLY A 60 8.51 14.57 7.54
N MET A 61 7.32 14.13 7.15
CA MET A 61 6.92 12.73 7.30
C MET A 61 7.56 11.82 6.25
N PRO A 62 8.12 10.67 6.64
CA PRO A 62 8.89 9.83 5.72
C PRO A 62 8.01 8.97 4.81
N ILE A 63 6.71 8.83 5.13
CA ILE A 63 5.80 7.89 4.48
C ILE A 63 4.35 8.37 4.56
N ILE A 64 3.60 8.19 3.47
CA ILE A 64 2.16 8.40 3.38
C ILE A 64 1.48 7.11 2.90
N MET A 65 0.14 7.05 2.97
CA MET A 65 -0.63 5.95 2.38
C MET A 65 -1.75 6.39 1.45
N HIS A 66 -2.08 5.53 0.49
CA HIS A 66 -3.17 5.72 -0.45
C HIS A 66 -3.92 4.41 -0.76
N ASP A 67 -5.24 4.50 -0.79
CA ASP A 67 -6.13 3.44 -1.26
C ASP A 67 -6.24 3.46 -2.79
N PHE A 68 -5.36 2.76 -3.48
CA PHE A 68 -5.20 2.92 -4.94
C PHE A 68 -6.40 2.47 -5.77
N LEU A 69 -7.19 1.49 -5.30
CA LEU A 69 -8.36 1.01 -6.05
C LEU A 69 -9.56 1.94 -5.89
N THR A 70 -9.83 2.42 -4.66
CA THR A 70 -10.95 3.32 -4.38
C THR A 70 -10.65 4.75 -4.83
N GLY A 71 -9.40 5.21 -4.69
CA GLY A 71 -8.92 6.48 -5.26
C GLY A 71 -8.69 6.43 -6.77
N GLY A 72 -8.40 5.24 -7.30
CA GLY A 72 -8.21 4.96 -8.72
C GLY A 72 -6.76 5.09 -9.21
N PHE A 73 -6.43 4.32 -10.25
CA PHE A 73 -5.09 4.26 -10.83
C PHE A 73 -4.56 5.60 -11.36
N THR A 74 -5.44 6.46 -11.90
CA THR A 74 -5.04 7.79 -12.38
C THR A 74 -4.48 8.65 -11.23
N ALA A 75 -5.19 8.69 -10.09
CA ALA A 75 -4.72 9.40 -8.91
C ALA A 75 -3.46 8.75 -8.32
N ASN A 76 -3.44 7.41 -8.22
CA ASN A 76 -2.29 6.67 -7.70
C ASN A 76 -1.00 6.95 -8.48
N THR A 77 -1.06 6.90 -9.81
CA THR A 77 0.12 7.10 -10.67
C THR A 77 0.65 8.53 -10.56
N GLY A 78 -0.26 9.51 -10.47
CA GLY A 78 0.14 10.90 -10.20
C GLY A 78 0.82 11.04 -8.83
N LEU A 79 0.21 10.46 -7.79
CA LEU A 79 0.77 10.48 -6.44
C LEU A 79 2.13 9.78 -6.34
N ALA A 80 2.31 8.63 -7.01
CA ALA A 80 3.58 7.91 -7.02
C ALA A 80 4.70 8.73 -7.68
N ASN A 81 4.40 9.43 -8.77
CA ASN A 81 5.36 10.37 -9.39
C ASN A 81 5.71 11.51 -8.44
N TRP A 82 4.71 12.10 -7.78
CA TRP A 82 4.94 13.13 -6.79
C TRP A 82 5.79 12.62 -5.62
N CYS A 83 5.53 11.42 -5.12
CA CYS A 83 6.31 10.79 -4.04
C CYS A 83 7.78 10.61 -4.43
N ARG A 84 8.03 10.13 -5.66
CA ARG A 84 9.38 10.00 -6.22
C ARG A 84 10.11 11.34 -6.28
N ASP A 85 9.45 12.39 -6.73
CA ASP A 85 10.05 13.72 -6.88
C ASP A 85 10.27 14.42 -5.51
N ASN A 86 9.58 13.98 -4.46
CA ASN A 86 9.65 14.57 -3.12
C ASN A 86 10.34 13.67 -2.07
N GLY A 87 10.80 12.48 -2.45
CA GLY A 87 11.50 11.56 -1.55
C GLY A 87 10.63 10.99 -0.41
N ILE A 88 9.34 10.77 -0.67
CA ILE A 88 8.40 10.23 0.32
C ILE A 88 8.02 8.80 -0.06
N LEU A 89 8.03 7.88 0.92
CA LEU A 89 7.57 6.52 0.71
C LEU A 89 6.03 6.47 0.56
N LEU A 90 5.55 5.59 -0.31
CA LEU A 90 4.14 5.40 -0.60
C LEU A 90 3.66 4.00 -0.23
N HIS A 91 2.94 3.90 0.88
CA HIS A 91 2.24 2.69 1.29
C HIS A 91 0.90 2.55 0.56
N ILE A 92 0.64 1.38 -0.03
CA ILE A 92 -0.59 1.12 -0.77
C ILE A 92 -1.49 0.16 -0.02
N HIS A 93 -2.68 0.65 0.31
CA HIS A 93 -3.75 -0.17 0.81
C HIS A 93 -4.69 -0.61 -0.33
N ARG A 94 -5.16 -1.85 -0.28
CA ARG A 94 -5.94 -2.49 -1.35
C ARG A 94 -7.44 -2.51 -1.08
N ALA A 95 -7.98 -1.50 -0.40
CA ALA A 95 -9.41 -1.41 -0.13
C ALA A 95 -10.23 -1.67 -1.41
N MET A 96 -11.36 -2.37 -1.31
CA MET A 96 -12.20 -2.81 -2.44
C MET A 96 -11.69 -4.01 -3.26
N HIS A 97 -10.43 -4.47 -3.11
CA HIS A 97 -9.88 -5.55 -3.97
C HIS A 97 -10.73 -6.83 -4.00
N ALA A 98 -11.24 -7.28 -2.85
CA ALA A 98 -12.01 -8.52 -2.73
C ALA A 98 -13.39 -8.47 -3.43
N VAL A 99 -13.86 -7.29 -3.81
CA VAL A 99 -15.03 -7.14 -4.70
C VAL A 99 -14.72 -7.66 -6.11
N ILE A 100 -13.45 -7.58 -6.50
CA ILE A 100 -12.95 -7.87 -7.86
C ILE A 100 -12.27 -9.24 -7.91
N ASP A 101 -11.54 -9.63 -6.88
CA ASP A 101 -10.55 -10.73 -6.98
C ASP A 101 -10.88 -12.00 -6.19
N ARG A 102 -11.97 -12.01 -5.42
CA ARG A 102 -12.28 -13.12 -4.52
C ARG A 102 -12.95 -14.31 -5.21
N ASN A 103 -13.80 -14.06 -6.20
CA ASN A 103 -14.58 -15.12 -6.82
C ASN A 103 -13.72 -15.87 -7.86
N PRO A 104 -13.48 -17.20 -7.71
CA PRO A 104 -12.64 -17.96 -8.62
C PRO A 104 -13.24 -18.13 -10.03
N HIS A 105 -14.52 -17.84 -10.22
CA HIS A 105 -15.23 -18.01 -11.49
C HIS A 105 -15.55 -16.68 -12.21
N HIS A 106 -15.34 -15.53 -11.56
CA HIS A 106 -15.62 -14.23 -12.16
C HIS A 106 -14.80 -13.12 -11.49
N GLY A 107 -14.14 -12.28 -12.28
CA GLY A 107 -13.40 -11.12 -11.80
C GLY A 107 -11.96 -11.08 -12.32
N ILE A 108 -11.08 -10.45 -11.55
CA ILE A 108 -9.66 -10.28 -11.87
C ILE A 108 -8.85 -10.72 -10.68
N HIS A 109 -8.10 -11.82 -10.81
CA HIS A 109 -7.29 -12.34 -9.70
C HIS A 109 -6.26 -11.30 -9.21
N PHE A 110 -6.05 -11.25 -7.88
CA PHE A 110 -5.22 -10.23 -7.21
C PHE A 110 -3.81 -10.09 -7.81
N ARG A 111 -3.20 -11.19 -8.27
CA ARG A 111 -1.91 -11.17 -8.98
C ARG A 111 -1.85 -10.14 -10.10
N VAL A 112 -2.94 -9.94 -10.85
CA VAL A 112 -3.00 -8.94 -11.92
C VAL A 112 -2.99 -7.53 -11.33
N LEU A 113 -3.79 -7.29 -10.28
CA LEU A 113 -3.83 -6.00 -9.58
C LEU A 113 -2.47 -5.66 -8.94
N ALA A 114 -1.76 -6.66 -8.41
CA ALA A 114 -0.40 -6.51 -7.87
C ALA A 114 0.60 -6.07 -8.95
N LYS A 115 0.54 -6.67 -10.15
CA LYS A 115 1.35 -6.23 -11.30
C LYS A 115 1.01 -4.81 -11.72
N CYS A 116 -0.28 -4.49 -11.84
CA CYS A 116 -0.74 -3.15 -12.21
C CYS A 116 -0.29 -2.11 -11.18
N LEU A 117 -0.30 -2.43 -9.88
CA LEU A 117 0.21 -1.54 -8.85
C LEU A 117 1.71 -1.35 -8.96
N ARG A 118 2.51 -2.42 -9.10
CA ARG A 118 3.97 -2.31 -9.25
C ARG A 118 4.36 -1.41 -10.42
N LEU A 119 3.60 -1.47 -11.53
CA LEU A 119 3.76 -0.57 -12.68
C LEU A 119 3.29 0.87 -12.41
N SER A 120 2.15 1.05 -11.73
CA SER A 120 1.58 2.36 -11.40
C SER A 120 2.44 3.13 -10.39
N GLY A 121 3.10 2.41 -9.49
CA GLY A 121 3.96 2.93 -8.44
C GLY A 121 3.37 2.75 -7.04
N GLY A 122 4.24 2.32 -6.13
CA GLY A 122 3.97 2.12 -4.71
C GLY A 122 5.15 1.37 -4.08
N ASP A 123 5.56 1.76 -2.88
CA ASP A 123 6.71 1.14 -2.20
C ASP A 123 6.30 -0.07 -1.37
N GLN A 124 5.04 -0.11 -0.94
CA GLN A 124 4.48 -1.21 -0.15
C GLN A 124 3.07 -1.57 -0.65
N LEU A 125 2.70 -2.85 -0.62
CA LEU A 125 1.35 -3.30 -0.97
C LEU A 125 0.87 -4.41 -0.03
N HIS A 126 -0.35 -4.27 0.49
CA HIS A 126 -1.02 -5.36 1.22
C HIS A 126 -1.17 -6.61 0.34
N THR A 127 -0.67 -7.75 0.82
CA THR A 127 -0.68 -9.04 0.10
C THR A 127 -1.54 -10.10 0.78
N GLY A 128 -1.93 -9.88 2.04
CA GLY A 128 -2.70 -10.83 2.83
C GLY A 128 -1.82 -11.62 3.79
N THR A 129 -2.45 -12.38 4.67
CA THR A 129 -1.74 -13.04 5.79
C THR A 129 -1.69 -14.55 5.67
N VAL A 130 -2.54 -15.16 4.84
CA VAL A 130 -2.78 -16.62 4.75
C VAL A 130 -3.41 -17.20 6.02
N VAL A 131 -2.90 -16.84 7.19
CA VAL A 131 -3.28 -17.37 8.51
C VAL A 131 -4.14 -16.42 9.35
N GLY A 132 -4.42 -15.22 8.84
CA GLY A 132 -5.19 -14.21 9.56
C GLY A 132 -6.69 -14.26 9.25
N LYS A 133 -7.39 -13.15 9.51
CA LYS A 133 -8.85 -13.06 9.42
C LYS A 133 -9.42 -13.01 8.00
N LEU A 134 -8.59 -12.72 7.00
CA LEU A 134 -8.99 -12.53 5.61
C LEU A 134 -8.52 -13.72 4.77
N GLU A 135 -9.30 -14.08 3.76
CA GLU A 135 -9.00 -15.18 2.85
C GLU A 135 -7.66 -14.97 2.11
N GLY A 136 -6.89 -16.05 1.96
CA GLY A 136 -5.66 -16.07 1.19
C GLY A 136 -5.06 -17.48 1.15
N ASP A 137 -4.95 -18.04 -0.05
CA ASP A 137 -4.23 -19.30 -0.29
C ASP A 137 -2.72 -19.06 -0.25
N ARG A 138 -1.97 -19.94 0.41
CA ARG A 138 -0.51 -19.85 0.55
C ARG A 138 0.21 -19.89 -0.80
N ALA A 139 -0.16 -20.79 -1.70
CA ALA A 139 0.55 -20.99 -2.95
C ALA A 139 0.39 -19.78 -3.89
N SER A 140 -0.84 -19.30 -4.07
CA SER A 140 -1.10 -18.07 -4.83
C SER A 140 -0.45 -16.86 -4.17
N THR A 141 -0.45 -16.77 -2.84
CA THR A 141 0.20 -15.68 -2.11
C THR A 141 1.69 -15.61 -2.39
N LEU A 142 2.39 -16.75 -2.32
CA LEU A 142 3.80 -16.81 -2.73
C LEU A 142 3.96 -16.36 -4.19
N GLY A 143 3.11 -16.83 -5.09
CA GLY A 143 3.15 -16.45 -6.51
C GLY A 143 3.06 -14.95 -6.75
N PHE A 144 2.11 -14.23 -6.14
CA PHE A 144 2.00 -12.78 -6.33
C PHE A 144 2.94 -11.95 -5.45
N VAL A 145 3.50 -12.51 -4.36
CA VAL A 145 4.62 -11.88 -3.63
C VAL A 145 5.89 -11.89 -4.49
N ASP A 146 6.17 -12.99 -5.19
CA ASP A 146 7.29 -13.07 -6.12
C ASP A 146 7.13 -12.02 -7.24
N GLN A 147 5.90 -11.82 -7.75
CA GLN A 147 5.59 -10.77 -8.73
C GLN A 147 5.84 -9.34 -8.24
N LEU A 148 5.85 -9.10 -6.93
CA LEU A 148 6.14 -7.79 -6.36
C LEU A 148 7.64 -7.58 -6.11
N ARG A 149 8.42 -8.64 -5.88
CA ARG A 149 9.78 -8.53 -5.35
C ARG A 149 10.87 -8.88 -6.36
N GLU A 150 10.65 -9.90 -7.17
CA GLU A 150 11.68 -10.45 -8.03
C GLU A 150 11.82 -9.65 -9.33
N SER A 151 13.02 -9.68 -9.92
CA SER A 151 13.27 -9.10 -11.25
C SER A 151 12.76 -10.00 -12.37
N PHE A 152 12.74 -11.32 -12.17
CA PHE A 152 12.18 -12.29 -13.10
C PHE A 152 11.41 -13.37 -12.33
N VAL A 153 10.17 -13.63 -12.73
CA VAL A 153 9.31 -14.67 -12.15
C VAL A 153 8.96 -15.68 -13.25
N PRO A 154 9.44 -16.93 -13.18
CA PRO A 154 9.09 -17.96 -14.15
C PRO A 154 7.63 -18.41 -14.00
N GLU A 155 7.10 -18.99 -15.06
CA GLU A 155 5.82 -19.69 -15.08
C GLU A 155 5.81 -20.83 -14.04
N ASP A 156 4.75 -20.85 -13.21
CA ASP A 156 4.51 -21.86 -12.20
C ASP A 156 3.00 -21.94 -11.92
N ARG A 157 2.29 -22.83 -12.64
CA ARG A 157 0.86 -23.07 -12.41
C ARG A 157 0.53 -23.48 -10.98
N SER A 158 1.44 -24.11 -10.25
CA SER A 158 1.19 -24.51 -8.85
C SER A 158 1.03 -23.32 -7.91
N ARG A 159 1.60 -22.15 -8.29
CA ARG A 159 1.44 -20.86 -7.61
C ARG A 159 0.51 -19.90 -8.36
N GLY A 160 -0.18 -20.39 -9.38
CA GLY A 160 -1.04 -19.59 -10.25
C GLY A 160 -0.28 -18.54 -11.07
N VAL A 161 1.01 -18.75 -11.37
CA VAL A 161 1.76 -17.90 -12.30
C VAL A 161 1.64 -18.49 -13.70
N PHE A 162 0.90 -17.81 -14.57
CA PHE A 162 0.52 -18.36 -15.89
C PHE A 162 1.54 -18.08 -17.01
N PHE A 163 2.43 -17.12 -16.78
CA PHE A 163 3.39 -16.63 -17.76
C PHE A 163 4.65 -16.19 -17.03
N ASP A 164 5.79 -16.38 -17.69
CA ASP A 164 7.03 -15.72 -17.31
C ASP A 164 6.79 -14.20 -17.25
N GLN A 165 7.35 -13.56 -16.23
CA GLN A 165 7.29 -12.12 -16.06
C GLN A 165 8.69 -11.59 -15.80
N ASP A 166 9.23 -10.87 -16.76
CA ASP A 166 10.43 -10.05 -16.60
C ASP A 166 10.02 -8.62 -16.19
N TRP A 167 10.64 -8.12 -15.13
CA TRP A 167 10.47 -6.77 -14.59
C TRP A 167 11.66 -5.86 -14.89
N GLY A 168 12.71 -6.40 -15.52
CA GLY A 168 13.96 -5.70 -15.78
C GLY A 168 14.55 -5.12 -14.49
N SER A 169 14.87 -3.83 -14.51
CA SER A 169 15.42 -3.09 -13.37
C SER A 169 14.35 -2.41 -12.49
N MET A 170 13.06 -2.72 -12.69
CA MET A 170 11.99 -2.11 -11.90
C MET A 170 12.16 -2.45 -10.41
N PRO A 171 12.14 -1.44 -9.51
CA PRO A 171 12.20 -1.68 -8.08
C PRO A 171 11.14 -2.69 -7.61
N GLY A 172 11.49 -3.44 -6.56
CA GLY A 172 10.55 -4.30 -5.87
C GLY A 172 9.59 -3.49 -4.99
N VAL A 173 8.44 -4.08 -4.70
CA VAL A 173 7.43 -3.54 -3.76
C VAL A 173 7.43 -4.39 -2.50
N PHE A 174 7.42 -3.76 -1.34
CA PHE A 174 7.38 -4.47 -0.07
C PHE A 174 6.00 -5.12 0.14
N ALA A 175 5.98 -6.44 0.24
CA ALA A 175 4.76 -7.19 0.52
C ALA A 175 4.35 -7.04 2.00
N VAL A 176 3.16 -6.49 2.25
CA VAL A 176 2.64 -6.25 3.61
C VAL A 176 1.62 -7.32 4.00
N ALA A 177 1.92 -8.07 5.05
CA ALA A 177 0.99 -9.00 5.68
C ALA A 177 0.25 -8.28 6.83
N SER A 178 -1.07 -8.16 6.74
CA SER A 178 -1.90 -7.52 7.77
C SER A 178 -3.31 -8.12 7.82
N GLY A 179 -3.89 -8.13 9.01
CA GLY A 179 -5.28 -8.54 9.26
C GLY A 179 -5.39 -9.76 10.17
N GLY A 180 -5.69 -9.53 11.45
CA GLY A 180 -6.01 -10.59 12.41
C GLY A 180 -4.84 -11.53 12.75
N ILE A 181 -3.63 -11.01 12.77
CA ILE A 181 -2.41 -11.72 13.21
C ILE A 181 -2.03 -11.27 14.62
N HIS A 182 -1.41 -12.16 15.39
CA HIS A 182 -0.87 -11.91 16.72
C HIS A 182 0.46 -12.69 16.88
N CYS A 183 1.02 -12.70 18.09
CA CYS A 183 2.32 -13.32 18.36
C CYS A 183 2.36 -14.86 18.28
N GLY A 184 1.23 -15.52 17.97
CA GLY A 184 1.12 -16.98 17.96
C GLY A 184 1.09 -17.59 16.56
N GLN A 185 1.04 -16.75 15.53
CA GLN A 185 1.25 -17.12 14.12
C GLN A 185 2.72 -16.95 13.76
#